data_AF-A0A1U9LJE8-F1
#
_entry.id   AF-A0A1U9LJE8-F1
#
_cell.length_a   1.000
_cell.length_b   1.000
_cell.length_c   1.000
_cell.angle_alpha   90.00
_cell.angle_beta   90.00
_cell.angle_gamma   90.00
#
_symmetry.space_group_name_H-M   'P 1'
#
loop_
_entity.id
_entity.type
_entity.pdbx_description
1 polymer ?
#
loop_
_entity_poly.entity_id
_entity_poly.type
_entity_poly.pdbx_seq_one_letter_code
_entity_poly.pdbx_strand_id
1 'polypeptide(L)'
;MSETLDADARDQTGKAHRNLRDYLPLWTVYRPNEIEGWRAKLSLRYPEPAPTDVIVHGGCREEVRKLLPSGMTKLMRYPNDPVDVEESWA
;
A
#
# COMPACT_ATOMS: atom_id res chain seq x y z
N MET A 1 21.72 -23.19 -32.36
CA MET A 1 20.53 -23.35 -31.50
C MET A 1 20.70 -22.45 -30.29
N SER A 2 20.57 -21.14 -30.51
CA SER A 2 20.92 -20.06 -29.57
C SER A 2 19.72 -19.16 -29.28
N GLU A 3 18.51 -19.73 -29.23
CA GLU A 3 17.27 -18.97 -28.99
C GLU A 3 16.69 -19.20 -27.58
N THR A 4 17.24 -20.13 -26.81
CA THR A 4 16.66 -20.54 -25.51
C THR A 4 17.20 -19.74 -24.32
N LEU A 5 18.37 -19.09 -24.44
CA LEU A 5 19.01 -18.35 -23.35
C LEU A 5 18.43 -16.94 -23.13
N ASP A 6 17.84 -16.33 -24.16
CA ASP A 6 17.23 -15.00 -24.06
C ASP A 6 15.83 -15.00 -23.42
N ALA A 7 15.15 -16.16 -23.41
CA ALA A 7 13.83 -16.29 -22.81
C ALA A 7 13.89 -16.31 -21.27
N ASP A 8 14.88 -17.01 -20.69
CA ASP A 8 15.06 -17.11 -19.24
C ASP A 8 15.56 -15.81 -18.61
N ALA A 9 16.40 -15.04 -19.31
CA ALA A 9 16.87 -13.74 -18.84
C ALA A 9 15.74 -12.69 -18.74
N ARG A 10 14.76 -12.78 -19.66
CA ARG A 10 13.55 -11.94 -19.63
C ARG A 10 12.55 -12.37 -18.55
N ASP A 11 12.45 -13.67 -18.24
CA ASP A 11 11.56 -14.15 -17.17
C ASP A 11 12.11 -13.86 -15.75
N GLN A 12 13.44 -13.81 -15.58
CA GLN A 12 14.06 -13.41 -14.31
C GLN A 12 13.90 -11.91 -14.00
N THR A 13 13.88 -11.04 -15.02
CA THR A 13 13.63 -9.61 -14.81
C THR A 13 12.17 -9.33 -14.45
N GLY A 14 11.22 -10.16 -14.92
CA GLY A 14 9.81 -10.09 -14.53
C GLY A 14 9.53 -10.47 -13.08
N LYS A 15 10.31 -11.40 -12.50
CA LYS A 15 10.19 -11.84 -11.10
C LYS A 15 10.93 -10.94 -10.10
N ALA A 16 11.83 -10.08 -10.58
CA ALA A 16 12.62 -9.16 -9.77
C ALA A 16 11.93 -7.80 -9.51
N HIS A 17 10.83 -7.50 -10.21
CA HIS A 17 9.95 -6.38 -9.86
C HIS A 17 9.06 -6.74 -8.67
N ARG A 18 9.66 -7.10 -7.53
CA ARG A 18 8.93 -7.08 -6.26
C ARG A 18 8.49 -5.64 -6.05
N ASN A 19 7.21 -5.44 -5.81
CA ASN A 19 6.64 -4.11 -5.70
C ASN A 19 7.31 -3.45 -4.48
N LEU A 20 8.07 -2.36 -4.66
CA LEU A 20 8.77 -1.70 -3.55
C LEU A 20 7.82 -1.34 -2.40
N ARG A 21 6.54 -1.14 -2.71
CA ARG A 21 5.43 -0.98 -1.77
C ARG A 21 5.32 -2.10 -0.73
N ASP A 22 5.73 -3.32 -1.07
CA ASP A 22 5.71 -4.48 -0.17
C ASP A 22 6.82 -4.43 0.89
N TYR A 23 7.76 -3.50 0.78
CA TYR A 23 8.85 -3.29 1.73
C TYR A 23 8.72 -2.01 2.55
N LEU A 24 7.73 -1.17 2.25
CA LEU A 24 7.54 0.12 2.92
C LEU A 24 6.45 0.02 3.99
N PRO A 25 6.59 0.75 5.11
CA PRO A 25 5.46 1.07 5.98
C PRO A 25 4.37 1.74 5.16
N LEU A 26 3.15 1.23 5.23
CA LEU A 26 2.05 1.67 4.39
C LEU A 26 0.90 2.17 5.25
N TRP A 27 0.58 3.45 5.10
CA TRP A 27 -0.64 4.05 5.61
C TRP A 27 -1.75 3.92 4.58
N THR A 28 -2.82 3.25 4.96
CA THR A 28 -3.99 3.04 4.10
C THR A 28 -5.16 3.83 4.65
N VAL A 29 -5.69 4.77 3.86
CA VAL A 29 -6.89 5.55 4.19
C VAL A 29 -8.10 4.81 3.65
N TYR A 30 -9.05 4.52 4.54
CA TYR A 30 -10.27 3.81 4.21
C TYR A 30 -11.45 4.77 4.10
N ARG A 31 -12.37 4.44 3.19
CA ARG A 31 -13.69 5.08 3.15
C ARG A 31 -14.44 4.86 4.46
N PRO A 32 -15.30 5.81 4.84
CA PRO A 32 -16.09 5.68 6.04
C PRO A 32 -17.11 4.55 5.85
N ASN A 33 -17.35 3.80 6.92
CA ASN A 33 -18.48 2.89 7.03
C ASN A 33 -19.33 3.31 8.23
N GLU A 34 -20.46 2.64 8.43
CA GLU A 34 -21.44 2.97 9.48
C GLU A 34 -20.87 2.83 10.91
N ILE A 35 -19.75 2.12 11.09
CA ILE A 35 -19.20 1.75 12.41
C ILE A 35 -18.03 2.65 12.79
N GLU A 36 -17.04 2.81 11.91
CA GLU A 36 -15.72 3.36 12.26
C GLU A 36 -15.46 4.76 11.68
N GLY A 37 -16.29 5.23 10.74
CA GLY A 37 -16.06 6.50 10.05
C GLY A 37 -14.75 6.53 9.24
N TRP A 38 -14.26 7.73 8.94
CA TRP A 38 -12.99 7.90 8.21
C TRP A 38 -11.82 7.48 9.09
N ARG A 39 -10.94 6.65 8.54
CA ARG A 39 -9.78 6.12 9.26
C ARG A 39 -8.58 5.87 8.36
N ALA A 40 -7.40 5.87 8.95
CA ALA A 40 -6.21 5.32 8.31
C ALA A 40 -5.50 4.32 9.24
N LYS A 41 -4.99 3.24 8.66
CA LYS A 41 -4.28 2.18 9.37
C LYS A 41 -2.85 2.06 8.85
N LEU A 42 -1.90 1.91 9.75
CA LEU A 42 -0.54 1.54 9.41
C LEU A 42 -0.42 0.02 9.25
N SER A 43 0.26 -0.40 8.19
CA SER A 43 0.65 -1.80 7.98
C SER A 43 2.15 -1.88 7.72
N LEU A 44 2.80 -2.86 8.32
CA LEU A 44 4.19 -3.20 8.04
C LEU A 44 4.18 -4.44 7.17
N ARG A 45 4.83 -4.38 6.00
CA ARG A 45 4.79 -5.47 5.01
C ARG A 45 6.06 -6.32 4.97
N TYR A 46 7.10 -5.91 5.70
CA TYR A 46 8.38 -6.61 5.78
C TYR A 46 8.75 -6.96 7.23
N PRO A 47 9.32 -8.15 7.51
CA PRO A 47 9.60 -9.25 6.57
C PRO A 47 8.36 -9.99 6.10
N GLU A 48 7.26 -9.88 6.83
CA GLU A 48 5.94 -10.42 6.49
C GLU A 48 4.86 -9.37 6.84
N PRO A 49 3.71 -9.34 6.13
CA PRO A 49 2.61 -8.47 6.47
C PRO A 49 2.10 -8.70 7.91
N ALA A 50 2.40 -7.76 8.80
CA ALA A 50 1.90 -7.74 10.16
C ALA A 50 0.89 -6.58 10.31
N PRO A 51 -0.35 -6.86 10.74
CA PRO A 51 -1.27 -5.80 11.12
C PRO A 51 -0.68 -5.07 12.33
N THR A 52 -0.70 -3.74 12.29
CA THR A 52 -0.43 -2.93 13.48
C THR A 52 -1.74 -2.49 14.12
N ASP A 53 -1.70 -2.18 15.41
CA ASP A 53 -2.83 -1.57 16.13
C ASP A 53 -2.88 -0.04 15.97
N VAL A 54 -2.02 0.51 15.11
CA VAL A 54 -1.94 1.95 14.88
C VAL A 54 -3.01 2.36 13.87
N ILE A 55 -4.06 2.99 14.40
CA ILE A 55 -5.20 3.51 13.64
C ILE A 55 -5.41 4.99 14.03
N VAL A 56 -5.67 5.83 13.04
CA VAL A 56 -6.10 7.21 13.24
C VAL A 56 -7.49 7.42 12.67
N HIS A 57 -8.32 8.20 13.34
CA HIS A 57 -9.70 8.51 12.94
C HIS A 57 -9.87 10.00 12.68
N GLY A 58 -10.88 10.35 11.86
CA GLY A 58 -11.29 11.72 11.61
C GLY A 58 -12.76 11.80 11.19
N GLY A 59 -13.32 13.01 11.21
CA GLY A 59 -14.68 13.28 10.71
C GLY A 59 -14.75 13.32 9.18
N CYS A 60 -13.63 13.58 8.52
CA CYS A 60 -13.51 13.53 7.06
C CYS A 60 -12.14 13.00 6.60
N ARG A 61 -12.02 12.75 5.29
CA ARG A 61 -10.76 12.28 4.67
C ARG A 61 -9.61 13.25 4.92
N GLU A 62 -9.86 14.54 4.81
CA GLU A 62 -8.84 15.58 4.94
C GLU A 62 -8.29 15.70 6.36
N GLU A 63 -9.12 15.42 7.38
CA GLU A 63 -8.68 15.34 8.77
C GLU A 63 -7.76 14.14 9.00
N VAL A 64 -8.17 12.95 8.54
CA VAL A 64 -7.33 11.75 8.60
C VAL A 64 -5.97 12.01 7.92
N ARG A 65 -5.98 12.65 6.75
CA ARG A 65 -4.75 12.99 6.01
C ARG A 65 -3.82 13.94 6.77
N LYS A 66 -4.35 14.85 7.59
CA LYS A 66 -3.52 15.76 8.42
C LYS A 66 -2.84 15.05 9.59
N LEU A 67 -3.37 13.92 10.02
CA LEU A 67 -2.82 13.11 11.12
C LEU A 67 -1.74 12.12 10.64
N LEU A 68 -1.63 11.93 9.34
CA LEU A 68 -0.60 11.12 8.72
C LEU A 68 0.79 11.78 8.88
N PRO A 69 1.88 10.99 9.07
CA PRO A 69 3.24 11.50 9.09
C PRO A 69 3.58 12.40 7.89
N SER A 70 4.33 13.49 8.14
CA SER A 70 4.80 14.38 7.07
C SER A 70 5.83 13.68 6.18
N GLY A 71 5.89 14.07 4.90
CA GLY A 71 6.89 13.58 3.96
C GLY A 71 6.51 12.28 3.23
N MET A 72 5.32 11.73 3.51
CA MET A 72 4.82 10.57 2.77
C MET A 72 4.35 10.93 1.37
N THR A 73 4.51 9.97 0.46
CA THR A 73 4.10 10.05 -0.93
C THR A 73 2.81 9.27 -1.14
N LYS A 74 1.83 9.89 -1.79
CA LYS A 74 0.61 9.19 -2.22
C LYS A 74 0.97 8.19 -3.30
N LEU A 75 0.66 6.92 -3.03
CA LEU A 75 0.87 5.84 -3.98
C LEU A 75 -0.30 5.75 -4.96
N MET A 76 0.01 5.32 -6.18
CA MET A 76 -1.00 5.00 -7.17
C MET A 76 -1.82 3.79 -6.71
N ARG A 77 -3.11 3.81 -7.06
CA ARG A 77 -3.98 2.66 -6.86
C ARG A 77 -3.68 1.56 -7.86
N TYR A 78 -3.71 0.33 -7.38
CA TYR A 78 -3.63 -0.87 -8.21
C TYR A 78 -5.04 -1.48 -8.40
N PRO A 79 -5.26 -2.22 -9.49
CA PRO A 79 -6.53 -2.93 -9.73
C PRO A 79 -6.93 -3.89 -8.60
N ASN A 80 -5.95 -4.43 -7.88
CA ASN A 80 -6.16 -5.38 -6.78
C ASN A 80 -6.32 -4.71 -5.41
N ASP A 81 -6.26 -3.37 -5.32
CA ASP A 81 -6.51 -2.69 -4.04
C ASP A 81 -7.97 -2.89 -3.61
N PRO A 82 -8.24 -3.15 -2.32
CA PRO A 82 -9.60 -3.31 -1.83
C PRO A 82 -10.51 -2.12 -2.16
N VAL A 83 -11.81 -2.39 -2.33
CA VAL A 83 -12.81 -1.38 -2.76
C VAL A 83 -12.99 -0.27 -1.73
N ASP A 84 -12.81 -0.60 -0.44
CA ASP A 84 -12.91 0.31 0.69
C ASP A 84 -11.65 1.18 0.89
N VAL A 85 -10.56 0.90 0.16
CA VAL A 85 -9.35 1.74 0.17
C VAL A 85 -9.56 2.97 -0.70
N GLU A 86 -9.50 4.14 -0.07
CA GLU A 86 -9.53 5.44 -0.74
C GLU A 86 -8.12 5.85 -1.17
N GLU A 87 -7.14 5.76 -0.27
CA GLU A 87 -5.76 6.19 -0.53
C GLU A 87 -4.73 5.27 0.12
N SER A 88 -3.51 5.33 -0.39
CA SER A 88 -2.35 4.65 0.16
C SER A 88 -1.15 5.60 0.15
N TRP A 89 -0.39 5.60 1.24
CA TRP A 89 0.71 6.53 1.51
C TRP A 89 1.90 5.77 2.10
N ALA A 90 3.11 6.08 1.64
CA ALA A 90 4.37 5.55 2.15
C ALA A 90 5.46 6.62 2.17
#